data_AF-D4D0J2-F1
#
_entry.id   AF-D4D0J2-F1
#
_cell.length_a   1.000
_cell.length_b   1.000
_cell.length_c   1.000
_cell.angle_alpha   90.00
_cell.angle_beta   90.00
_cell.angle_gamma   90.00
#
_symmetry.space_group_name_H-M   'P 1'
#
loop_
_entity.id
_entity.type
_entity.pdbx_description
1 polymer ?
#
loop_
_entity_poly.entity_id
_entity_poly.type
_entity_poly.pdbx_seq_one_letter_code
_entity_poly.pdbx_strand_id
1 'polypeptide(L)'
;MATTVSPSSVLPAQQEQKATIETPPRAPSPVHRFGTRAVHTGAPIEPTTGAVIAPISLSTTFIQHSLGKPIGDYEYTRSSNPNRDNFEAAVAGLENARYALAFSSGSATTANILQSLAGGSHVVSISDVYGGTHRYFTKVAAAHGVEVTFTPTIETDVAKLIRPNETRLIWIESPSNPTLGLVDIRAVATIAHQHGIQVVVDNTFLSPYIQNPLDHGADIVIHSVTKYINGHS
;
A
#
# COMPACT_ATOMS: atom_id res chain seq x y z
N MET A 1 0.99 76.42 51.06
CA MET A 1 2.34 76.19 50.49
C MET A 1 2.19 75.15 49.41
N ALA A 2 2.39 75.56 48.15
CA ALA A 2 2.37 74.67 47.00
C ALA A 2 3.71 73.93 46.93
N THR A 3 3.67 72.60 46.86
CA THR A 3 4.85 71.78 46.57
C THR A 3 4.54 70.91 45.37
N THR A 4 5.08 71.32 44.24
CA THR A 4 5.11 70.61 42.96
C THR A 4 5.94 69.34 43.09
N VAL A 5 5.34 68.18 42.86
CA VAL A 5 6.04 66.89 42.74
C VAL A 5 6.51 66.74 41.29
N SER A 6 7.82 66.60 41.10
CA SER A 6 8.45 66.34 39.80
C SER A 6 8.14 64.91 39.33
N PRO A 7 7.94 64.66 38.02
CA PRO A 7 7.71 63.32 37.51
C PRO A 7 8.99 62.49 37.53
N SER A 8 8.85 61.30 38.10
CA SER A 8 9.84 60.24 38.23
C SER A 8 10.48 59.85 36.90
N SER A 9 11.80 59.74 36.88
CA SER A 9 12.58 59.24 35.74
C SER A 9 12.19 57.80 35.39
N VAL A 10 11.67 57.59 34.18
CA VAL A 10 11.44 56.27 33.60
C VAL A 10 12.79 55.62 33.33
N LEU A 11 13.06 54.47 33.95
CA LEU A 11 14.20 53.62 33.62
C LEU A 11 14.04 53.12 32.17
N PRO A 12 15.09 53.15 31.33
CA PRO A 12 14.97 52.66 29.96
C PRO A 12 14.74 51.15 29.97
N ALA A 13 13.71 50.72 29.24
CA ALA A 13 13.39 49.32 29.03
C ALA A 13 14.61 48.60 28.42
N GLN A 14 15.13 47.58 29.10
CA GLN A 14 16.09 46.66 28.51
C GLN A 14 15.39 45.94 27.36
N GLN A 15 15.89 46.15 26.14
CA GLN A 15 15.50 45.36 24.99
C GLN A 15 15.98 43.92 25.22
N GLU A 16 15.07 43.03 25.62
CA GLU A 16 15.28 41.59 25.49
C GLU A 16 15.46 41.29 23.99
N GLN A 17 16.71 41.06 23.58
CA GLN A 17 17.00 40.42 22.31
C GLN A 17 16.38 39.01 22.37
N LYS A 18 15.18 38.85 21.80
CA LYS A 18 14.66 37.53 21.42
C LYS A 18 15.65 36.93 20.42
N ALA A 19 16.55 36.11 20.90
CA ALA A 19 17.36 35.24 20.05
C ALA A 19 16.39 34.47 19.15
N THR A 20 16.42 34.77 17.85
CA THR A 20 15.74 33.96 16.84
C THR A 20 16.26 32.54 17.00
N ILE A 21 15.37 31.60 17.32
CA ILE A 21 15.70 30.18 17.31
C ILE A 21 15.99 29.83 15.85
N GLU A 22 17.27 29.77 15.50
CA GLU A 22 17.70 29.25 14.21
C GLU A 22 17.29 27.78 14.16
N THR A 23 16.23 27.49 13.42
CA THR A 23 15.87 26.11 13.12
C THR A 23 16.88 25.62 12.09
N PRO A 24 17.69 24.60 12.41
CA PRO A 24 18.64 24.07 11.45
C PRO A 24 17.89 23.65 10.18
N PRO A 25 18.47 23.88 8.99
CA PRO A 25 17.82 23.50 7.73
C PRO A 25 17.46 22.01 7.80
N ARG A 26 16.19 21.71 7.51
CA ARG A 26 15.70 20.33 7.44
C ARG A 26 16.65 19.56 6.55
N ALA A 27 17.25 18.49 7.07
CA ALA A 27 18.06 17.60 6.27
C ALA A 27 17.30 17.26 4.98
N PRO A 28 17.95 17.30 3.80
CA PRO A 28 17.29 16.93 2.55
C PRO A 28 16.63 15.57 2.77
N SER A 29 15.31 15.51 2.54
CA SER A 29 14.51 14.31 2.79
C SER A 29 15.21 13.12 2.12
N PRO A 30 15.68 12.11 2.87
CA PRO A 30 16.30 10.97 2.24
C PRO A 30 15.24 10.25 1.38
N VAL A 31 15.58 10.11 0.10
CA VAL A 31 15.10 9.11 -0.86
C VAL A 31 13.63 9.23 -1.38
N HIS A 32 13.51 9.40 -2.71
CA HIS A 32 12.34 9.15 -3.57
C HIS A 32 11.06 10.00 -3.52
N ARG A 33 11.10 11.29 -3.15
CA ARG A 33 9.92 12.19 -3.30
C ARG A 33 8.63 11.59 -2.69
N PHE A 34 8.74 10.68 -1.70
CA PHE A 34 7.61 9.88 -1.23
C PHE A 34 6.49 10.79 -0.73
N GLY A 35 6.80 11.78 0.12
CA GLY A 35 5.81 12.73 0.62
C GLY A 35 5.11 13.51 -0.50
N THR A 36 5.85 13.91 -1.54
CA THR A 36 5.25 14.53 -2.73
C THR A 36 4.32 13.57 -3.45
N ARG A 37 4.75 12.32 -3.67
CA ARG A 37 3.93 11.30 -4.34
C ARG A 37 2.68 10.96 -3.53
N ALA A 38 2.80 10.86 -2.21
CA ALA A 38 1.70 10.53 -1.29
C ALA A 38 0.62 11.62 -1.27
N VAL A 39 0.99 12.88 -1.53
CA VAL A 39 0.04 14.00 -1.58
C VAL A 39 -0.51 14.23 -2.99
N HIS A 40 0.31 14.06 -4.04
CA HIS A 40 -0.05 14.50 -5.39
C HIS A 40 -0.41 13.38 -6.37
N THR A 41 0.06 12.15 -6.16
CA THR A 41 -0.26 11.04 -7.08
C THR A 41 -1.69 10.60 -6.86
N GLY A 42 -2.45 10.45 -7.95
CA GLY A 42 -3.87 10.10 -7.84
C GLY A 42 -4.75 11.22 -7.25
N ALA A 43 -4.25 12.45 -7.18
CA ALA A 43 -4.99 13.62 -6.69
C ALA A 43 -5.20 14.66 -7.80
N PRO A 44 -5.98 14.34 -8.87
CA PRO A 44 -6.28 15.31 -9.91
C PRO A 44 -7.14 16.46 -9.35
N ILE A 45 -6.91 17.68 -9.85
CA ILE A 45 -7.80 18.82 -9.60
C ILE A 45 -9.11 18.57 -10.34
N GLU A 46 -10.25 18.75 -9.67
CA GLU A 46 -11.55 18.56 -10.30
C GLU A 46 -11.80 19.65 -11.35
N PRO A 47 -11.99 19.31 -12.63
CA PRO A 47 -11.96 20.28 -13.74
C PRO A 47 -13.17 21.23 -13.76
N THR A 48 -14.29 20.88 -13.15
CA THR A 48 -15.54 21.67 -13.20
C THR A 48 -15.57 22.78 -12.15
N THR A 49 -15.14 22.46 -10.93
CA THR A 49 -15.24 23.29 -9.72
C THR A 49 -13.89 23.82 -9.25
N GLY A 50 -12.78 23.22 -9.71
CA GLY A 50 -11.45 23.51 -9.21
C GLY A 50 -11.16 22.93 -7.82
N ALA A 51 -11.99 21.99 -7.32
CA ALA A 51 -11.77 21.36 -6.03
C ALA A 51 -10.41 20.63 -6.00
N VAL A 52 -9.61 20.95 -4.99
CA VAL A 52 -8.26 20.36 -4.79
C VAL A 52 -8.36 18.91 -4.30
N ILE A 53 -9.40 18.59 -3.52
CA ILE A 53 -9.75 17.23 -3.16
C ILE A 53 -10.96 16.82 -4.01
N ALA A 54 -10.82 15.73 -4.75
CA ALA A 54 -11.89 15.24 -5.60
C ALA A 54 -13.16 14.93 -4.77
N PRO A 55 -14.35 15.35 -5.23
CA PRO A 55 -15.61 14.98 -4.58
C PRO A 55 -15.80 13.48 -4.49
N ILE A 56 -16.52 13.00 -3.48
CA ILE A 56 -16.87 11.59 -3.35
C ILE A 56 -18.03 11.26 -4.29
N SER A 57 -17.74 10.56 -5.38
CA SER A 57 -18.71 10.05 -6.33
C SER A 57 -19.37 8.79 -5.81
N LEU A 58 -20.55 8.97 -5.21
CA LEU A 58 -21.45 7.89 -4.78
C LEU A 58 -22.38 7.39 -5.91
N SER A 59 -22.25 7.93 -7.12
CA SER A 59 -23.07 7.47 -8.25
C SER A 59 -22.78 6.00 -8.58
N THR A 60 -23.85 5.26 -8.90
CA THR A 60 -23.76 3.85 -9.28
C THR A 60 -23.53 3.66 -10.77
N THR A 61 -24.09 4.55 -11.59
CA THR A 61 -24.04 4.54 -13.06
C THR A 61 -23.77 5.95 -13.59
N PHE A 62 -23.27 6.04 -14.82
CA PHE A 62 -22.88 7.29 -15.45
C PHE A 62 -23.54 7.42 -16.83
N ILE A 63 -23.83 8.65 -17.21
CA ILE A 63 -24.54 8.94 -18.47
C ILE A 63 -23.67 8.60 -19.69
N GLN A 64 -24.32 8.09 -20.73
CA GLN A 64 -23.72 7.78 -22.01
C GLN A 64 -24.38 8.62 -23.12
N HIS A 65 -23.62 9.03 -24.14
CA HIS A 65 -24.17 9.69 -25.32
C HIS A 65 -25.11 8.76 -26.10
N SER A 66 -24.74 7.48 -26.16
CA SER A 66 -25.50 6.38 -26.74
C SER A 66 -25.00 5.07 -26.14
N LEU A 67 -25.64 3.95 -26.46
CA LEU A 67 -25.20 2.62 -26.00
C LEU A 67 -23.70 2.39 -26.29
N GLY A 68 -22.93 2.08 -25.25
CA GLY A 68 -21.49 1.79 -25.31
C GLY A 68 -20.62 3.02 -25.59
N LYS A 69 -21.13 4.24 -25.34
CA LYS A 69 -20.39 5.50 -25.54
C LYS A 69 -20.54 6.44 -24.34
N PRO A 70 -19.80 6.23 -23.23
CA PRO A 70 -19.86 7.08 -22.06
C PRO A 70 -19.43 8.53 -22.36
N ILE A 71 -19.99 9.49 -21.61
CA ILE A 71 -19.59 10.91 -21.76
C ILE A 71 -18.17 11.14 -21.19
N GLY A 72 -17.81 10.43 -20.11
CA GLY A 72 -16.47 10.42 -19.54
C GLY A 72 -15.90 9.00 -19.52
N ASP A 73 -14.96 8.75 -18.62
CA ASP A 73 -14.28 7.44 -18.53
C ASP A 73 -15.10 6.35 -17.82
N TYR A 74 -16.24 6.73 -17.24
CA TYR A 74 -17.02 5.88 -16.35
C TYR A 74 -18.37 5.49 -16.95
N GLU A 75 -18.75 4.22 -16.76
CA GLU A 75 -20.07 3.68 -17.13
C GLU A 75 -20.82 3.13 -15.91
N TYR A 76 -20.13 2.30 -15.11
CA TYR A 76 -20.71 1.63 -13.95
C TYR A 76 -19.68 1.48 -12.83
N THR A 77 -20.04 1.88 -11.62
CA THR A 77 -19.10 2.09 -10.48
C THR A 77 -18.34 0.83 -10.05
N ARG A 78 -18.95 -0.35 -10.23
CA ARG A 78 -18.30 -1.64 -9.93
C ARG A 78 -17.11 -1.90 -10.86
N SER A 79 -17.15 -1.43 -12.10
CA SER A 79 -16.07 -1.59 -13.07
C SER A 79 -14.98 -0.54 -12.83
N SER A 80 -15.36 0.74 -12.77
CA SER A 80 -14.45 1.88 -12.56
C SER A 80 -15.15 2.98 -11.77
N ASN A 81 -14.44 3.67 -10.89
CA ASN A 81 -14.99 4.76 -10.07
C ASN A 81 -13.91 5.81 -9.84
N PRO A 82 -14.20 7.11 -10.03
CA PRO A 82 -13.15 8.14 -9.97
C PRO A 82 -12.42 8.22 -8.64
N ASN A 83 -13.08 7.99 -7.51
CA ASN A 83 -12.40 7.97 -6.21
C ASN A 83 -11.54 6.71 -6.03
N ARG A 84 -12.01 5.56 -6.54
CA ARG A 84 -11.24 4.32 -6.50
C ARG A 84 -10.02 4.40 -7.40
N ASP A 85 -10.17 4.89 -8.63
CA ASP A 85 -9.08 5.08 -9.59
C ASP A 85 -8.01 6.02 -9.03
N ASN A 86 -8.43 7.11 -8.39
CA ASN A 86 -7.53 8.03 -7.68
C ASN A 86 -6.72 7.32 -6.58
N PHE A 87 -7.39 6.52 -5.75
CA PHE A 87 -6.71 5.74 -4.71
C PHE A 87 -5.78 4.67 -5.30
N GLU A 88 -6.19 3.96 -6.34
CA GLU A 88 -5.37 2.96 -7.05
C GLU A 88 -4.14 3.62 -7.67
N ALA A 89 -4.29 4.77 -8.32
CA ALA A 89 -3.18 5.54 -8.87
C ALA A 89 -2.20 6.00 -7.77
N ALA A 90 -2.70 6.43 -6.63
CA ALA A 90 -1.87 6.82 -5.49
C ALA A 90 -1.06 5.63 -4.96
N VAL A 91 -1.70 4.47 -4.71
CA VAL A 91 -1.03 3.26 -4.20
C VAL A 91 -0.03 2.71 -5.22
N ALA A 92 -0.40 2.61 -6.49
CA ALA A 92 0.52 2.18 -7.56
C ALA A 92 1.73 3.11 -7.63
N GLY A 93 1.46 4.42 -7.54
CA GLY A 93 2.48 5.44 -7.40
C GLY A 93 3.40 5.15 -6.24
N LEU A 94 2.90 4.91 -5.03
CA LEU A 94 3.76 4.68 -3.86
C LEU A 94 4.54 3.36 -3.92
N GLU A 95 4.01 2.33 -4.58
CA GLU A 95 4.65 1.01 -4.73
C GLU A 95 5.63 0.91 -5.91
N ASN A 96 5.87 1.99 -6.66
CA ASN A 96 6.58 1.93 -7.95
C ASN A 96 5.94 0.95 -8.95
N ALA A 97 4.63 0.70 -8.80
CA ALA A 97 3.88 -0.22 -9.63
C ALA A 97 3.28 0.47 -10.85
N ARG A 98 3.05 -0.29 -11.93
CA ARG A 98 2.30 0.20 -13.09
C ARG A 98 0.80 0.31 -12.82
N TYR A 99 0.27 -0.56 -11.97
CA TYR A 99 -1.15 -0.66 -11.67
C TYR A 99 -1.35 -1.00 -10.19
N ALA A 100 -2.51 -0.62 -9.63
CA ALA A 100 -3.02 -1.14 -8.37
C ALA A 100 -4.52 -1.40 -8.51
N LEU A 101 -5.05 -2.26 -7.64
CA LEU A 101 -6.45 -2.68 -7.62
C LEU A 101 -6.95 -2.60 -6.18
N ALA A 102 -8.02 -1.86 -5.96
CA ALA A 102 -8.61 -1.68 -4.64
C ALA A 102 -9.77 -2.64 -4.40
N PHE A 103 -9.71 -3.35 -3.28
CA PHE A 103 -10.69 -4.34 -2.87
C PHE A 103 -11.38 -3.92 -1.56
N SER A 104 -12.49 -4.58 -1.24
CA SER A 104 -13.27 -4.31 -0.03
C SER A 104 -12.57 -4.71 1.27
N SER A 105 -11.54 -5.57 1.21
CA SER A 105 -10.72 -5.97 2.35
C SER A 105 -9.44 -6.67 1.90
N GLY A 106 -8.45 -6.79 2.78
CA GLY A 106 -7.26 -7.63 2.51
C GLY A 106 -7.61 -9.09 2.21
N SER A 107 -8.63 -9.64 2.88
CA SER A 107 -9.12 -11.00 2.59
C SER A 107 -9.76 -11.14 1.21
N ALA A 108 -10.44 -10.11 0.71
CA ALA A 108 -10.97 -10.10 -0.64
C ALA A 108 -9.84 -10.08 -1.69
N THR A 109 -8.74 -9.38 -1.41
CA THR A 109 -7.52 -9.43 -2.23
C THR A 109 -6.90 -10.83 -2.25
N THR A 110 -6.68 -11.45 -1.09
CA THR A 110 -6.19 -12.83 -0.99
C THR A 110 -7.09 -13.80 -1.77
N ALA A 111 -8.40 -13.65 -1.62
CA ALA A 111 -9.37 -14.48 -2.33
C ALA A 111 -9.26 -14.33 -3.84
N ASN A 112 -9.19 -13.09 -4.35
CA ASN A 112 -9.11 -12.82 -5.77
C ASN A 112 -7.82 -13.39 -6.39
N ILE A 113 -6.67 -13.22 -5.72
CA ILE A 113 -5.40 -13.78 -6.18
C ILE A 113 -5.48 -15.30 -6.29
N LEU A 114 -5.97 -15.99 -5.25
CA LEU A 114 -6.05 -17.46 -5.30
C LEU A 114 -7.10 -17.98 -6.28
N GLN A 115 -8.24 -17.29 -6.43
CA GLN A 115 -9.26 -17.65 -7.41
C GLN A 115 -8.82 -17.42 -8.86
N SER A 116 -7.78 -16.62 -9.08
CA SER A 116 -7.17 -16.47 -10.41
C SER A 116 -6.35 -17.69 -10.83
N LEU A 117 -5.99 -18.57 -9.89
CA LEU A 117 -5.28 -19.81 -10.17
C LEU A 117 -6.24 -20.86 -10.71
N ALA A 118 -5.76 -21.68 -11.65
CA ALA A 118 -6.52 -22.83 -12.14
C ALA A 118 -6.68 -23.89 -11.04
N GLY A 119 -7.77 -24.66 -11.07
CA GLY A 119 -7.92 -25.84 -10.22
C GLY A 119 -6.76 -26.83 -10.45
N GLY A 120 -6.25 -27.42 -9.37
CA GLY A 120 -5.04 -28.25 -9.37
C GLY A 120 -3.74 -27.45 -9.17
N SER A 121 -3.81 -26.12 -9.02
CA SER A 121 -2.63 -25.31 -8.72
C SER A 121 -2.14 -25.54 -7.29
N HIS A 122 -0.83 -25.39 -7.12
CA HIS A 122 -0.17 -25.46 -5.83
C HIS A 122 0.48 -24.10 -5.47
N VAL A 123 0.46 -23.77 -4.18
CA VAL A 123 1.07 -22.57 -3.59
C VAL A 123 2.08 -22.99 -2.54
N VAL A 124 3.22 -22.32 -2.48
CA VAL A 124 4.15 -22.41 -1.34
C VAL A 124 4.05 -21.14 -0.51
N SER A 125 3.89 -21.26 0.80
CA SER A 125 3.73 -20.12 1.71
C SER A 125 4.65 -20.24 2.92
N ILE A 126 5.01 -19.11 3.53
CA ILE A 126 5.56 -19.16 4.90
C ILE A 126 4.52 -19.69 5.88
N SER A 127 4.97 -20.37 6.93
CA SER A 127 4.10 -20.95 7.96
C SER A 127 3.45 -19.90 8.88
N ASP A 128 4.12 -18.77 9.09
CA ASP A 128 3.72 -17.68 9.97
C ASP A 128 3.06 -16.52 9.21
N VAL A 129 2.30 -16.82 8.16
CA VAL A 129 1.38 -15.85 7.55
C VAL A 129 0.29 -15.44 8.53
N TYR A 130 -0.27 -14.25 8.32
CA TYR A 130 -1.48 -13.82 9.01
C TYR A 130 -2.55 -14.92 9.10
N GLY A 131 -3.12 -15.12 10.30
CA GLY A 131 -4.06 -16.23 10.56
C GLY A 131 -5.32 -16.23 9.67
N GLY A 132 -5.75 -15.06 9.17
CA GLY A 132 -6.82 -14.99 8.17
C GLY A 132 -6.41 -15.55 6.81
N THR A 133 -5.17 -15.31 6.39
CA THR A 133 -4.56 -15.86 5.17
C THR A 133 -4.43 -17.38 5.29
N HIS A 134 -3.86 -17.88 6.40
CA HIS A 134 -3.77 -19.31 6.67
C HIS A 134 -5.15 -20.00 6.65
N ARG A 135 -6.17 -19.38 7.27
CA ARG A 135 -7.54 -19.91 7.25
C ARG A 135 -8.12 -19.94 5.84
N TYR A 136 -7.89 -18.91 5.03
CA TYR A 136 -8.35 -18.90 3.65
C TYR A 136 -7.69 -20.02 2.84
N PHE A 137 -6.37 -20.16 2.92
CA PHE A 137 -5.59 -21.22 2.25
C PHE A 137 -6.11 -22.61 2.59
N THR A 138 -6.31 -22.89 3.88
CA THR A 138 -6.64 -24.25 4.34
C THR A 138 -8.13 -24.60 4.28
N LYS A 139 -9.03 -23.61 4.31
CA LYS A 139 -10.49 -23.87 4.37
C LYS A 139 -11.24 -23.49 3.11
N VAL A 140 -10.75 -22.52 2.34
CA VAL A 140 -11.44 -21.99 1.15
C VAL A 140 -10.70 -22.37 -0.12
N ALA A 141 -9.40 -22.09 -0.21
CA ALA A 141 -8.62 -22.37 -1.42
C ALA A 141 -8.63 -23.88 -1.78
N ALA A 142 -8.50 -24.75 -0.78
CA ALA A 142 -8.62 -26.19 -0.94
C ALA A 142 -9.95 -26.64 -1.57
N ALA A 143 -11.07 -25.96 -1.26
CA ALA A 143 -12.38 -26.29 -1.83
C ALA A 143 -12.48 -25.91 -3.33
N HIS A 144 -11.63 -25.00 -3.81
CA HIS A 144 -11.51 -24.63 -5.22
C HIS A 144 -10.38 -25.40 -5.94
N GLY A 145 -9.79 -26.40 -5.28
CA GLY A 145 -8.73 -27.23 -5.85
C GLY A 145 -7.35 -26.58 -5.85
N VAL A 146 -7.11 -25.58 -4.99
CA VAL A 146 -5.78 -24.98 -4.79
C VAL A 146 -5.17 -25.53 -3.50
N GLU A 147 -4.05 -26.22 -3.62
CA GLU A 147 -3.32 -26.76 -2.48
C GLU A 147 -2.22 -25.80 -2.02
N VAL A 148 -1.93 -25.79 -0.72
CA VAL A 148 -0.88 -24.94 -0.14
C VAL A 148 0.06 -25.77 0.72
N THR A 149 1.36 -25.67 0.47
CA THR A 149 2.41 -26.20 1.35
C THR A 149 3.05 -25.05 2.13
N PHE A 150 3.18 -25.23 3.45
CA PHE A 150 3.74 -24.23 4.37
C PHE A 150 5.16 -24.60 4.80
N THR A 151 6.04 -23.61 4.93
CA THR A 151 7.40 -23.78 5.49
C THR A 151 7.80 -22.62 6.41
N PRO A 152 8.48 -22.87 7.54
CA PRO A 152 9.04 -21.81 8.39
C PRO A 152 10.32 -21.17 7.82
N THR A 153 10.92 -21.76 6.78
CA THR A 153 12.25 -21.39 6.25
C THR A 153 12.20 -21.35 4.72
N ILE A 154 11.38 -20.44 4.19
CA ILE A 154 11.05 -20.45 2.76
C ILE A 154 12.26 -20.21 1.86
N GLU A 155 13.23 -19.41 2.28
CA GLU A 155 14.43 -19.11 1.48
C GLU A 155 15.27 -20.35 1.19
N THR A 156 15.30 -21.31 2.12
CA THR A 156 16.07 -22.56 1.97
C THR A 156 15.24 -23.69 1.38
N ASP A 157 13.92 -23.65 1.55
CA ASP A 157 13.04 -24.76 1.23
C ASP A 157 12.34 -24.61 -0.12
N VAL A 158 12.16 -23.37 -0.61
CA VAL A 158 11.32 -23.08 -1.78
C VAL A 158 11.67 -23.94 -2.99
N ALA A 159 12.96 -24.13 -3.30
CA ALA A 159 13.40 -24.98 -4.41
C ALA A 159 12.92 -26.43 -4.31
N LYS A 160 12.84 -26.99 -3.09
CA LYS A 160 12.43 -28.38 -2.82
C LYS A 160 10.91 -28.54 -2.75
N LEU A 161 10.20 -27.45 -2.40
CA LEU A 161 8.75 -27.45 -2.26
C LEU A 161 8.02 -27.14 -3.57
N ILE A 162 8.75 -26.69 -4.60
CA ILE A 162 8.19 -26.53 -5.94
C ILE A 162 7.80 -27.90 -6.51
N ARG A 163 6.51 -28.04 -6.82
CA ARG A 163 5.95 -29.17 -7.55
C ARG A 163 5.95 -28.82 -9.04
N PRO A 164 6.73 -29.52 -9.88
CA PRO A 164 6.82 -29.21 -11.30
C PRO A 164 5.45 -29.14 -11.98
N ASN A 165 5.20 -28.08 -12.75
CA ASN A 165 3.95 -27.80 -13.47
C ASN A 165 2.70 -27.50 -12.59
N GLU A 166 2.79 -27.71 -11.27
CA GLU A 166 1.69 -27.48 -10.33
C GLU A 166 1.88 -26.21 -9.51
N THR A 167 3.09 -25.92 -9.00
CA THR A 167 3.32 -24.69 -8.23
C THR A 167 3.18 -23.48 -9.15
N ARG A 168 2.25 -22.59 -8.82
CA ARG A 168 1.99 -21.36 -9.58
C ARG A 168 2.23 -20.08 -8.81
N LEU A 169 2.29 -20.17 -7.48
CA LEU A 169 2.42 -19.01 -6.61
C LEU A 169 3.32 -19.32 -5.41
N ILE A 170 4.15 -18.34 -5.03
CA ILE A 170 4.81 -18.28 -3.74
C ILE A 170 4.27 -17.08 -2.98
N TRP A 171 3.86 -17.28 -1.73
CA TRP A 171 3.28 -16.25 -0.88
C TRP A 171 4.15 -16.00 0.35
N ILE A 172 4.64 -14.77 0.50
CA ILE A 172 5.47 -14.36 1.64
C ILE A 172 4.91 -13.11 2.32
N GLU A 173 5.26 -12.93 3.58
CA GLU A 173 4.97 -11.76 4.42
C GLU A 173 6.29 -11.43 5.14
N SER A 174 6.74 -10.17 5.08
CA SER A 174 8.00 -9.76 5.69
C SER A 174 7.93 -8.30 6.16
N PRO A 175 7.98 -8.03 7.47
CA PRO A 175 7.99 -9.00 8.57
C PRO A 175 6.69 -9.79 8.69
N SER A 176 6.77 -11.04 9.14
CA SER A 176 5.61 -11.88 9.42
C SER A 176 4.89 -11.52 10.73
N ASN A 177 3.63 -11.91 10.85
CA ASN A 177 2.83 -11.72 12.06
C ASN A 177 2.53 -13.06 12.76
N PRO A 178 2.82 -13.24 14.07
CA PRO A 178 3.24 -12.24 15.06
C PRO A 178 4.74 -12.22 15.38
N THR A 179 5.52 -13.12 14.79
CA THR A 179 6.92 -13.37 15.14
C THR A 179 7.91 -12.36 14.56
N LEU A 180 7.47 -11.52 13.62
CA LEU A 180 8.30 -10.54 12.90
C LEU A 180 9.50 -11.19 12.21
N GLY A 181 9.30 -12.40 11.68
CA GLY A 181 10.27 -13.09 10.84
C GLY A 181 10.48 -12.31 9.55
N LEU A 182 11.73 -12.18 9.12
CA LEU A 182 12.09 -11.50 7.88
C LEU A 182 12.35 -12.53 6.80
N VAL A 183 11.90 -12.21 5.58
CA VAL A 183 12.18 -13.01 4.38
C VAL A 183 13.00 -12.19 3.39
N ASP A 184 14.06 -12.77 2.84
CA ASP A 184 14.76 -12.18 1.69
C ASP A 184 13.92 -12.35 0.42
N ILE A 185 13.14 -11.31 0.09
CA ILE A 185 12.25 -11.27 -1.08
C ILE A 185 13.01 -11.56 -2.37
N ARG A 186 14.23 -11.01 -2.53
CA ARG A 186 15.01 -11.15 -3.77
C ARG A 186 15.50 -12.59 -3.94
N ALA A 187 15.94 -13.23 -2.86
CA ALA A 187 16.35 -14.62 -2.88
C ALA A 187 15.19 -15.54 -3.29
N VAL A 188 14.01 -15.36 -2.69
CA VAL A 188 12.81 -16.14 -3.03
C VAL A 188 12.36 -15.90 -4.48
N ALA A 189 12.27 -14.64 -4.90
CA ALA A 189 11.88 -14.26 -6.26
C ALA A 189 12.82 -14.85 -7.32
N THR A 190 14.13 -14.82 -7.07
CA THR A 190 15.12 -15.39 -7.99
C THR A 190 14.87 -16.89 -8.24
N ILE A 191 14.57 -17.66 -7.20
CA ILE A 191 14.29 -19.09 -7.34
C ILE A 191 12.92 -19.33 -8.01
N ALA A 192 11.90 -18.55 -7.63
CA ALA A 192 10.56 -18.63 -8.20
C ALA A 192 10.57 -18.41 -9.72
N HIS A 193 11.26 -17.36 -10.17
CA HIS A 193 11.29 -16.96 -11.58
C HIS A 193 12.05 -17.96 -12.46
N GLN A 194 13.03 -18.70 -11.93
CA GLN A 194 13.68 -19.81 -12.65
C GLN A 194 12.67 -20.90 -13.06
N HIS A 195 11.53 -20.98 -12.37
CA HIS A 195 10.47 -21.96 -12.60
C HIS A 195 9.20 -21.34 -13.21
N GLY A 196 9.24 -20.03 -13.54
CA GLY A 196 8.06 -19.30 -14.05
C GLY A 196 6.92 -19.18 -13.02
N ILE A 197 7.26 -19.11 -11.73
CA ILE A 197 6.31 -19.02 -10.61
C ILE A 197 6.21 -17.57 -10.15
N GLN A 198 4.99 -17.10 -9.89
CA GLN A 198 4.76 -15.74 -9.40
C GLN A 198 5.03 -15.63 -7.90
N VAL A 199 5.53 -14.48 -7.45
CA VAL A 199 5.73 -14.15 -6.04
C VAL A 199 4.79 -13.04 -5.58
N VAL A 200 4.00 -13.34 -4.55
CA VAL A 200 3.17 -12.37 -3.83
C VAL A 200 3.85 -12.03 -2.51
N VAL A 201 3.94 -10.73 -2.22
CA VAL A 201 4.43 -10.23 -0.92
C VAL A 201 3.32 -9.44 -0.23
N ASP A 202 2.94 -9.89 0.96
CA ASP A 202 2.17 -9.07 1.89
C ASP A 202 3.10 -8.07 2.57
N ASN A 203 2.93 -6.79 2.20
CA ASN A 203 3.75 -5.68 2.65
C ASN A 203 3.01 -4.78 3.67
N THR A 204 1.94 -5.30 4.26
CA THR A 204 1.07 -4.56 5.18
C THR A 204 1.84 -3.89 6.31
N PHE A 205 2.82 -4.58 6.91
CA PHE A 205 3.53 -4.11 8.11
C PHE A 205 4.53 -2.99 7.82
N LEU A 206 5.17 -3.01 6.65
CA LEU A 206 6.20 -2.02 6.30
C LEU A 206 5.64 -0.84 5.52
N SER A 207 4.55 -1.05 4.78
CA SER A 207 3.99 -0.08 3.83
C SER A 207 4.98 0.27 2.70
N PRO A 208 4.54 0.91 1.61
CA PRO A 208 5.45 1.41 0.57
C PRO A 208 6.44 2.48 1.07
N TYR A 209 6.30 2.97 2.30
CA TYR A 209 7.23 3.94 2.86
C TYR A 209 8.58 3.33 3.23
N ILE A 210 8.59 2.07 3.70
CA ILE A 210 9.80 1.40 4.17
C ILE A 210 10.30 0.36 3.16
N GLN A 211 9.40 -0.34 2.47
CA GLN A 211 9.75 -1.42 1.56
C GLN A 211 8.86 -1.39 0.31
N ASN A 212 9.47 -1.54 -0.87
CA ASN A 212 8.76 -1.75 -2.14
C ASN A 212 9.11 -3.14 -2.69
N PRO A 213 8.36 -4.21 -2.36
CA PRO A 213 8.68 -5.58 -2.77
C PRO A 213 8.88 -5.78 -4.27
N LEU A 214 8.18 -4.99 -5.10
CA LEU A 214 8.31 -5.01 -6.54
C LEU A 214 9.75 -4.69 -6.99
N ASP A 215 10.44 -3.78 -6.29
CA ASP A 215 11.85 -3.44 -6.56
C ASP A 215 12.82 -4.58 -6.17
N HIS A 216 12.32 -5.55 -5.39
CA HIS A 216 13.03 -6.76 -4.97
C HIS A 216 12.63 -8.01 -5.77
N GLY A 217 11.80 -7.87 -6.81
CA GLY A 217 11.43 -8.97 -7.70
C GLY A 217 10.10 -9.65 -7.38
N ALA A 218 9.31 -9.12 -6.44
CA ALA A 218 7.92 -9.56 -6.31
C ALA A 218 7.12 -9.25 -7.59
N ASP A 219 6.18 -10.11 -7.94
CA ASP A 219 5.25 -9.88 -9.05
C ASP A 219 4.00 -9.13 -8.60
N ILE A 220 3.57 -9.38 -7.36
CA ILE A 220 2.39 -8.79 -6.74
C ILE A 220 2.75 -8.35 -5.33
N VAL A 221 2.42 -7.11 -4.97
CA VAL A 221 2.43 -6.63 -3.58
C VAL A 221 0.99 -6.44 -3.11
N ILE A 222 0.69 -6.88 -1.90
CA ILE A 222 -0.62 -6.67 -1.27
C ILE A 222 -0.48 -5.86 0.01
N HIS A 223 -1.58 -5.19 0.36
CA HIS A 223 -1.73 -4.45 1.60
C HIS A 223 -3.11 -4.66 2.20
N SER A 224 -3.15 -4.90 3.51
CA SER A 224 -4.33 -4.60 4.29
C SER A 224 -4.36 -3.11 4.61
N VAL A 225 -5.03 -2.34 3.74
CA VAL A 225 -5.15 -0.87 3.86
C VAL A 225 -5.78 -0.45 5.19
N THR A 226 -6.53 -1.36 5.84
CA THR A 226 -7.05 -1.18 7.21
C THR A 226 -5.98 -0.92 8.28
N LYS A 227 -4.68 -1.05 7.94
CA LYS A 227 -3.52 -0.83 8.81
C LYS A 227 -2.83 0.49 8.45
N TYR A 228 -1.52 0.48 8.18
CA TYR A 228 -0.70 1.68 8.07
C TYR A 228 -1.08 2.63 6.92
N ILE A 229 -1.52 2.10 5.77
CA ILE A 229 -1.91 2.95 4.63
C ILE A 229 -3.08 3.86 5.00
N ASN A 230 -4.11 3.34 5.70
CA ASN A 230 -5.16 4.19 6.25
C ASN A 230 -4.70 4.91 7.52
N GLY A 231 -4.23 4.19 8.54
CA GLY A 231 -3.53 4.75 9.71
C GLY A 231 -4.38 5.41 10.79
N HIS A 232 -5.72 5.31 10.73
CA HIS A 232 -6.63 6.01 11.64
C HIS A 232 -7.36 5.08 12.65
N SER A 233 -6.79 3.91 12.95
CA SER A 233 -7.29 2.95 13.94
C SER A 233 -6.21 2.00 14.44
#